data_AF-A0A974VMT5-F1
#
_entry.id   AF-A0A974VMT5-F1
#
_cell.length_a   1.000
_cell.length_b   1.000
_cell.length_c   1.000
_cell.angle_alpha   90.00
_cell.angle_beta   90.00
_cell.angle_gamma   90.00
#
_symmetry.space_group_name_H-M   'P 1'
#
loop_
_entity.id
_entity.type
_entity.pdbx_description
1 polymer ?
#
loop_
_entity_poly.entity_id
_entity_poly.type
_entity_poly.pdbx_seq_one_letter_code
_entity_poly.pdbx_strand_id
1 'polypeptide(L)' 'MSPTVSALVLMVFGFFLLGGAFSFYQQKLPIVATAVVALLGLVVLVYGGYVLFNY' A
#
# COMPACT_ATOMS: atom_id res chain seq x y z
N MET A 1 -15.62 -13.45 -0.39
CA MET A 1 -14.27 -13.59 0.21
C MET A 1 -14.39 -13.42 1.71
N SER A 2 -13.60 -14.13 2.52
CA SER A 2 -13.56 -13.87 3.96
C SER A 2 -12.88 -12.52 4.27
N PRO A 3 -13.16 -11.88 5.41
CA PRO A 3 -12.48 -10.66 5.84
C PRO A 3 -10.96 -10.81 5.85
N THR A 4 -10.47 -11.95 6.37
CA THR A 4 -9.04 -12.27 6.40
C THR A 4 -8.40 -12.27 5.00
N VAL A 5 -9.04 -12.91 4.02
CA VAL A 5 -8.49 -12.94 2.64
C VAL A 5 -8.51 -11.54 2.03
N SER A 6 -9.56 -10.77 2.28
CA SER A 6 -9.69 -9.39 1.78
C SER A 6 -8.61 -8.48 2.40
N ALA A 7 -8.36 -8.63 3.70
CA ALA A 7 -7.31 -7.92 4.43
C ALA A 7 -5.91 -8.23 3.88
N LEU A 8 -5.60 -9.51 3.68
CA LEU A 8 -4.31 -9.93 3.13
C LEU A 8 -4.09 -9.39 1.71
N VAL A 9 -5.13 -9.40 0.87
CA VAL A 9 -5.06 -8.80 -0.47
C VAL A 9 -4.79 -7.30 -0.40
N LEU A 10 -5.48 -6.57 0.49
CA LEU A 10 -5.24 -5.15 0.71
C LEU A 10 -3.80 -4.89 1.19
N MET A 11 -3.31 -5.65 2.17
CA MET A 11 -1.94 -5.49 2.67
C MET A 11 -0.90 -5.77 1.59
N VAL A 12 -1.06 -6.84 0.81
CA VAL A 12 -0.16 -7.15 -0.32
C VAL A 12 -0.17 -6.02 -1.35
N PHE A 13 -1.34 -5.50 -1.70
CA PHE A 13 -1.46 -4.37 -2.63
C PHE A 13 -0.82 -3.09 -2.06
N GLY A 14 -0.98 -2.83 -0.76
CA GLY A 14 -0.31 -1.72 -0.07
C GLY A 14 1.22 -1.83 -0.14
N PHE A 15 1.78 -3.01 0.14
CA PHE A 15 3.22 -3.26 -0.01
C PHE A 15 3.71 -3.10 -1.44
N PHE A 16 2.93 -3.55 -2.43
CA PHE A 16 3.26 -3.36 -3.84
C PHE A 16 3.37 -1.87 -4.20
N LEU A 17 2.42 -1.05 -3.77
CA LEU A 17 2.45 0.39 -3.98
C LEU A 17 3.66 1.04 -3.28
N LEU A 18 3.97 0.66 -2.04
CA LEU A 18 5.16 1.16 -1.34
C LEU A 18 6.46 0.78 -2.06
N GLY A 19 6.55 -0.45 -2.56
CA GLY A 19 7.66 -0.88 -3.42
C GLY A 19 7.74 -0.07 -4.73
N GLY A 20 6.58 0.23 -5.33
CA GLY A 20 6.47 1.12 -6.49
C GLY A 20 6.96 2.53 -6.21
N ALA A 21 6.58 3.12 -5.07
CA ALA A 21 7.07 4.43 -4.65
C ALA A 21 8.59 4.44 -4.44
N PHE A 22 9.16 3.39 -3.82
CA PHE A 22 10.61 3.27 -3.70
C PHE A 22 11.29 3.16 -5.07
N SER A 23 10.71 2.38 -6.00
CA SER A 23 11.19 2.32 -7.38
C SER A 23 11.16 3.68 -8.08
N PHE A 24 10.10 4.47 -7.87
CA PHE A 24 9.97 5.82 -8.44
C PHE A 24 11.05 6.76 -7.90
N TYR A 25 11.34 6.66 -6.61
CA TYR A 25 12.45 7.39 -5.98
C TYR A 25 13.81 7.03 -6.61
N GLN A 26 14.08 5.74 -6.82
CA GLN A 26 15.33 5.28 -7.46
C GLN A 26 15.45 5.74 -8.91
N GLN A 27 14.33 5.78 -9.64
CA GLN A 27 14.27 6.26 -11.02
C GLN A 27 14.29 7.79 -11.13
N LYS A 28 14.37 8.52 -10.01
CA LYS A 28 14.32 9.98 -9.95
C LYS A 28 13.07 10.57 -10.62
N LEU A 29 11.95 9.86 -10.53
CA LEU A 29 10.65 10.37 -10.96
C LEU A 29 10.20 11.54 -10.07
N PRO A 30 9.23 12.36 -10.52
CA PRO A 30 8.77 13.51 -9.75
C PRO A 30 8.39 13.13 -8.32
N ILE A 31 8.92 13.88 -7.35
CA ILE A 31 8.72 13.60 -5.91
C ILE A 31 7.23 13.56 -5.53
N VAL A 32 6.40 14.35 -6.20
CA VAL A 32 4.95 14.36 -6.03
C VAL A 32 4.35 13.01 -6.40
N ALA A 33 4.76 12.40 -7.51
CA ALA A 33 4.28 11.08 -7.91
C ALA A 33 4.71 10.00 -6.91
N THR A 34 5.98 10.03 -6.49
CA THR A 34 6.51 9.15 -5.44
C THR A 34 5.71 9.27 -4.15
N ALA A 35 5.43 10.49 -3.69
CA ALA A 35 4.69 10.75 -2.46
C ALA A 35 3.23 10.28 -2.56
N VAL A 36 2.56 10.51 -3.69
CA VAL A 36 1.18 10.07 -3.91
C VAL A 36 1.10 8.54 -3.87
N VAL A 37 2.00 7.84 -4.57
CA VAL A 37 2.01 6.37 -4.58
C VAL A 37 2.33 5.83 -3.18
N ALA A 38 3.27 6.44 -2.46
CA ALA A 38 3.60 6.05 -1.09
C ALA A 38 2.41 6.23 -0.14
N LEU A 39 1.69 7.35 -0.26
CA LEU A 39 0.52 7.66 0.56
C LEU A 39 -0.61 6.67 0.29
N LEU A 40 -0.89 6.36 -0.98
CA LEU A 40 -1.89 5.36 -1.36
C LEU A 40 -1.50 3.98 -0.80
N GLY A 41 -0.23 3.59 -0.93
CA GLY A 41 0.28 2.34 -0.35
C GLY A 41 0.07 2.27 1.17
N LEU A 42 0.41 3.34 1.89
CA LEU A 42 0.20 3.44 3.33
C LEU A 42 -1.28 3.32 3.72
N VAL A 43 -2.17 4.06 3.05
CA VAL A 43 -3.61 4.03 3.35
C VAL A 43 -4.18 2.63 3.18
N VAL A 44 -3.86 1.96 2.07
CA VAL A 44 -4.35 0.60 1.82
C VAL A 44 -3.75 -0.39 2.82
N LEU A 45 -2.45 -0.26 3.14
CA LEU A 45 -1.79 -1.13 4.11
C LEU A 45 -2.42 -1.01 5.50
N VAL A 46 -2.65 0.23 5.97
CA VAL A 46 -3.26 0.52 7.26
C VAL A 46 -4.70 0.00 7.29
N TYR A 47 -5.47 0.21 6.23
CA TYR A 47 -6.84 -0.32 6.15
C TYR A 47 -6.88 -1.85 6.12
N GLY A 48 -5.99 -2.49 5.36
CA GLY A 48 -5.84 -3.95 5.35
C GLY A 48 -5.48 -4.50 6.74
N GLY A 49 -4.55 -3.85 7.45
CA GLY A 49 -4.24 -4.17 8.84
C GLY A 49 -5.45 -4.00 9.78
N TYR A 50 -6.20 -2.91 9.63
CA TYR A 50 -7.42 -2.69 10.40
C TYR A 50 -8.43 -3.84 10.20
N VAL A 51 -8.68 -4.25 8.95
CA VAL A 51 -9.58 -5.37 8.64
C VAL A 51 -9.05 -6.71 9.16
N LEU A 52 -7.72 -6.89 9.23
CA LEU A 52 -7.14 -8.13 9.75
C LEU A 52 -7.28 -8.28 11.27
N PHE A 53 -7.19 -7.17 12.01
CA PHE A 53 -7.11 -7.19 13.48
C PHE A 53 -8.38 -6.75 14.21
N ASN A 54 -9.30 -6.04 13.54
CA ASN A 54 -10.50 -5.47 14.17
C ASN A 54 -11.83 -5.97 13.57
N TYR A 55 -11.77 -6.81 12.54
CA TYR A 55 -12.91 -7.50 11.92
C TYR A 55 -12.74 -9.01 12.04
#